data_AF-A0A7K3DN81-F1
#
_entry.id   AF-A0A7K3DN81-F1
#
_cell.length_a   1.000
_cell.length_b   1.000
_cell.length_c   1.000
_cell.angle_alpha   90.00
_cell.angle_beta   90.00
_cell.angle_gamma   90.00
#
_symmetry.space_group_name_H-M   'P 1'
#
loop_
_entity.id
_entity.type
_entity.pdbx_description
1 polymer ?
#
loop_
_entity_poly.entity_id
_entity_poly.type
_entity_poly.pdbx_seq_one_letter_code
_entity_poly.pdbx_strand_id
1 'polypeptide(L)' 'MRALIAAGIGLAAALALVLTMTAIGAPPGETSPKPLLTTVPKHP' A
#
# COMPACT_ATOMS: atom_id res chain seq x y z
N MET A 1 -8.74 -33.15 -11.63
CA MET A 1 -9.60 -32.50 -10.60
C MET A 1 -8.82 -31.94 -9.40
N ARG A 2 -7.87 -32.67 -8.80
CA ARG A 2 -7.09 -32.19 -7.63
C ARG A 2 -6.25 -30.93 -7.89
N ALA A 3 -5.63 -30.82 -9.07
CA ALA A 3 -4.85 -29.65 -9.46
C ALA A 3 -5.70 -28.37 -9.55
N LEU A 4 -6.94 -28.47 -10.03
CA LEU A 4 -7.86 -27.33 -10.12
C LEU A 4 -8.28 -26.83 -8.73
N ILE A 5 -8.48 -27.74 -7.78
CA ILE A 5 -8.78 -27.39 -6.39
C ILE A 5 -7.60 -26.67 -5.74
N ALA A 6 -6.37 -27.18 -5.92
CA ALA A 6 -5.18 -26.53 -5.40
C ALA A 6 -4.97 -25.12 -5.99
N ALA A 7 -5.18 -24.98 -7.30
CA ALA A 7 -5.12 -23.68 -7.97
C ALA A 7 -6.21 -22.71 -7.45
N GLY A 8 -7.44 -23.20 -7.26
CA GLY A 8 -8.54 -22.41 -6.70
C GLY A 8 -8.26 -21.92 -5.29
N ILE A 9 -7.71 -22.77 -4.42
CA ILE A 9 -7.33 -22.40 -3.05
C ILE A 9 -6.20 -21.35 -3.06
N GLY A 10 -5.17 -21.56 -3.89
CA GLY A 10 -4.07 -20.60 -4.02
C GLY A 10 -4.55 -19.23 -4.52
N LEU A 11 -5.43 -19.21 -5.51
CA LEU A 11 -6.04 -17.99 -6.04
C LEU A 11 -6.88 -17.28 -4.96
N ALA A 12 -7.72 -18.02 -4.24
CA ALA A 12 -8.54 -17.46 -3.18
C ALA A 12 -7.69 -16.84 -2.05
N ALA A 13 -6.61 -17.51 -1.65
CA ALA A 13 -5.68 -16.99 -0.64
C ALA A 13 -4.98 -15.71 -1.10
N ALA A 14 -4.53 -15.66 -2.36
CA ALA A 14 -3.90 -14.47 -2.93
C ALA A 14 -4.87 -13.27 -2.96
N LEU A 15 -6.11 -13.48 -3.41
CA LEU A 15 -7.12 -12.44 -3.44
C LEU A 15 -7.47 -11.96 -2.02
N ALA A 16 -7.63 -12.88 -1.07
CA ALA A 16 -7.90 -12.54 0.32
C ALA A 16 -6.79 -11.64 0.91
N LEU A 17 -5.53 -11.95 0.65
CA LEU A 17 -4.40 -11.13 1.11
C LEU A 17 -4.42 -9.72 0.52
N VAL A 18 -4.58 -9.59 -0.79
CA VAL A 18 -4.61 -8.28 -1.47
C VAL A 18 -5.77 -7.43 -0.99
N LEU A 19 -6.97 -8.02 -0.86
CA LEU A 19 -8.15 -7.31 -0.37
C LEU A 19 -7.97 -6.85 1.08
N THR A 20 -7.37 -7.69 1.93
CA THR A 20 -7.10 -7.34 3.32
C THR A 20 -6.12 -6.16 3.42
N MET A 21 -5.03 -6.18 2.66
CA MET A 21 -4.07 -5.06 2.60
C MET A 21 -4.73 -3.77 2.08
N THR A 22 -5.58 -3.90 1.07
CA THR A 22 -6.33 -2.76 0.50
C THR A 22 -7.29 -2.17 1.53
N ALA A 23 -7.97 -3.01 2.31
CA ALA A 23 -8.92 -2.58 3.34
C ALA A 23 -8.24 -1.89 4.53
N ILE A 24 -7.03 -2.32 4.90
CA ILE A 24 -6.22 -1.64 5.92
C ILE A 24 -5.84 -0.22 5.44
N GLY A 25 -5.58 -0.07 4.14
CA GLY A 25 -5.25 1.20 3.53
C GLY A 25 -3.85 1.70 3.92
N ALA A 26 -3.43 2.79 3.27
CA ALA A 26 -2.23 3.50 3.71
C ALA A 26 -2.56 4.37 4.94
N PRO A 27 -1.65 4.52 5.90
CA PRO A 27 -1.82 5.51 6.95
C PRO A 27 -2.00 6.89 6.32
N PRO A 28 -2.84 7.77 6.91
CA PRO A 28 -3.00 9.13 6.43
C PRO A 28 -1.62 9.80 6.34
N GLY A 29 -1.20 10.12 5.13
CA GLY A 29 0.06 10.79 4.85
C GLY A 29 -0.04 12.25 5.23
N GLU A 30 0.28 12.59 6.46
CA GLU A 30 0.44 13.98 6.87
C GLU A 30 1.78 14.51 6.30
N THR A 31 1.71 15.55 5.47
CA THR A 31 2.93 16.29 5.08
C THR A 31 3.40 17.12 6.27
N SER A 32 4.70 17.16 6.53
CA SER A 32 5.21 18.00 7.63
C SER A 32 4.87 19.48 7.38
N PRO A 33 4.27 20.19 8.35
CA PRO A 33 3.99 21.62 8.22
C PRO A 33 5.27 22.46 8.27
N LYS A 34 6.40 21.87 8.67
CA LYS A 34 7.70 22.52 8.60
C LYS A 34 8.20 22.54 7.16
N PRO A 35 8.73 23.67 6.68
CA PRO A 35 9.38 23.73 5.38
C PRO A 35 10.43 22.64 5.32
N LEU A 36 10.45 21.89 4.22
CA LEU A 36 11.55 20.98 3.94
C LEU A 36 12.85 21.79 4.06
N LEU A 37 13.85 21.23 4.74
CA LEU A 37 15.18 21.84 4.90
C LEU A 37 15.92 22.03 3.55
N THR A 38 15.24 21.72 2.43
CA THR A 38 15.62 21.98 1.06
C THR A 38 14.99 23.26 0.49
N THR A 39 14.25 24.02 1.29
CA THR A 39 13.70 25.32 0.86
C THR A 39 14.88 26.23 0.53
N VAL A 40 14.99 26.58 -0.76
CA VAL A 40 15.98 27.53 -1.25
C VAL A 40 15.83 28.82 -0.45
N PRO A 41 16.90 29.36 0.17
CA PRO A 41 16.85 30.64 0.85
C PRO A 41 16.35 31.71 -0.13
N LYS A 42 15.47 32.61 0.32
CA LYS A 42 15.07 33.77 -0.48
C LYS A 42 16.34 34.50 -0.90
N HIS A 43 16.61 34.52 -2.21
CA HIS A 43 17.72 35.28 -2.77
C HIS A 43 17.45 36.78 -2.56
N PRO A 44 18.47 37.60 -2.24
CA PRO A 44 18.31 39.04 -2.07
C PRO A 44 17.78 39.72 -3.34
#